data_AF-A0A5K1JW16-F1
#
_entry.id   AF-A0A5K1JW16-F1
#
_cell.length_a   1.000
_cell.length_b   1.000
_cell.length_c   1.000
_cell.angle_alpha   90.00
_cell.angle_beta   90.00
_cell.angle_gamma   90.00
#
_symmetry.space_group_name_H-M   'P 1'
#
loop_
_entity.id
_entity.type
_entity.pdbx_description
1 polymer ?
#
loop_
_entity_poly.entity_id
_entity_poly.type
_entity_poly.pdbx_seq_one_letter_code
_entity_poly.pdbx_strand_id
1 'polypeptide(L)'
;MSAKQATSPPPDYIYDCVVVGSGHAGSCAALAAHDAGCKRVLIVDKCPPEWVGGNGYFTAGAHRTVHGGLDDLLPLVTNVAPDAAQSIDLAPYTADAFTHDIMRLGAGRSDPRIVQAVVDGSRDAVGWLRERVRVPFILPFHRQAYLVDGRQVFWGGLSLSVEDGGKGLIAAHRAALEAAGIETWFEAPATELVVDGESKSIAGLVVSRHGEPVSLRAPAVVLACGGFEANRALRAQYLGPEWDRAKVR
;
A
#
# COMPACT_ATOMS: atom_id res chain seq x y z
N MET A 1 -8.10 -5.19 -44.02
CA MET A 1 -6.82 -4.50 -43.73
C MET A 1 -5.96 -5.47 -42.94
N SER A 2 -4.75 -5.74 -43.44
CA SER A 2 -3.86 -6.79 -42.94
C SER A 2 -3.33 -6.43 -41.55
N ALA A 3 -3.53 -7.32 -40.57
CA ALA A 3 -2.91 -7.21 -39.26
C ALA A 3 -1.40 -7.41 -39.44
N LYS A 4 -0.62 -6.33 -39.32
CA LYS A 4 0.83 -6.46 -39.21
C LYS A 4 1.14 -7.20 -37.91
N GLN A 5 1.58 -8.45 -38.01
CA GLN A 5 2.41 -9.08 -36.98
C GLN A 5 3.70 -8.27 -36.92
N ALA A 6 3.72 -7.24 -36.07
CA ALA A 6 4.96 -6.64 -35.64
C ALA A 6 5.51 -7.53 -34.52
N THR A 7 6.58 -8.28 -34.81
CA THR A 7 7.45 -8.76 -33.74
C THR A 7 7.95 -7.52 -33.00
N SER A 8 7.51 -7.35 -31.75
CA SER A 8 7.95 -6.24 -30.91
C SER A 8 9.49 -6.19 -30.90
N PRO A 9 10.13 -5.02 -30.96
CA PRO A 9 11.57 -4.92 -30.77
C PRO A 9 11.98 -5.61 -29.45
N PRO A 10 13.20 -6.17 -29.38
CA PRO A 10 13.68 -6.81 -28.15
C PRO A 10 13.59 -5.82 -26.99
N PRO A 11 13.26 -6.30 -25.77
CA PRO A 11 13.10 -5.42 -24.62
C PRO A 11 14.45 -4.76 -24.29
N ASP A 12 14.39 -3.50 -23.87
CA ASP A 12 15.58 -2.77 -23.43
C ASP A 12 16.10 -3.35 -22.09
N TYR A 13 15.18 -3.80 -21.23
CA TYR A 13 15.48 -4.39 -19.93
C TYR A 13 14.57 -5.58 -19.62
N ILE A 14 15.09 -6.54 -18.83
CA ILE A 14 14.38 -7.75 -18.40
C ILE A 14 14.35 -7.80 -16.87
N TYR A 15 13.17 -7.96 -16.30
CA TYR A 15 12.94 -8.10 -14.87
C TYR A 15 12.06 -9.32 -14.59
N ASP A 16 12.12 -9.85 -13.37
CA ASP A 16 11.24 -10.93 -12.92
C ASP A 16 9.85 -10.38 -12.56
N CYS A 17 9.82 -9.18 -11.98
CA CYS A 17 8.59 -8.46 -11.63
C CYS A 17 8.78 -6.96 -11.79
N VAL A 18 7.79 -6.27 -12.37
CA VAL A 18 7.73 -4.81 -12.36
C VAL A 18 6.49 -4.36 -11.61
N VAL A 19 6.68 -3.44 -10.67
CA VAL A 19 5.62 -2.84 -9.86
C VAL A 19 5.42 -1.39 -10.28
N VAL A 20 4.18 -1.00 -10.57
CA VAL A 20 3.84 0.36 -11.00
C VAL A 20 3.28 1.14 -9.81
N GLY A 21 4.06 2.11 -9.32
CA GLY A 21 3.75 2.97 -8.18
C GLY A 21 4.63 2.69 -6.96
N SER A 22 5.22 3.74 -6.39
CA SER A 22 6.12 3.70 -5.23
C SER A 22 5.41 3.90 -3.88
N GLY A 23 4.08 3.82 -3.86
CA GLY A 23 3.27 3.93 -2.65
C GLY A 23 3.44 2.75 -1.69
N HIS A 24 2.69 2.78 -0.58
CA HIS A 24 2.66 1.69 0.40
C HIS A 24 2.40 0.31 -0.26
N ALA A 25 1.36 0.21 -1.10
CA ALA A 25 1.01 -1.04 -1.78
C ALA A 25 2.13 -1.53 -2.73
N GLY A 26 2.74 -0.62 -3.49
CA GLY A 26 3.81 -0.98 -4.44
C GLY A 26 5.09 -1.40 -3.74
N SER A 27 5.44 -0.71 -2.66
CA SER A 27 6.59 -1.08 -1.81
C SER A 27 6.39 -2.45 -1.17
N CYS A 28 5.20 -2.73 -0.62
CA CYS A 28 4.85 -4.06 -0.11
C CYS A 28 4.94 -5.14 -1.21
N ALA A 29 4.40 -4.87 -2.41
CA ALA A 29 4.42 -5.82 -3.52
C ALA A 29 5.84 -6.15 -3.99
N ALA A 30 6.70 -5.13 -4.10
CA ALA A 30 8.09 -5.32 -4.53
C ALA A 30 8.90 -6.14 -3.52
N LEU A 31 8.77 -5.81 -2.23
CA LEU A 31 9.42 -6.56 -1.14
C LEU A 31 8.90 -8.00 -1.05
N ALA A 32 7.58 -8.21 -1.18
CA ALA A 32 7.00 -9.54 -1.20
C ALA A 32 7.46 -10.37 -2.40
N ALA A 33 7.57 -9.78 -3.59
CA ALA A 33 8.11 -10.45 -4.78
C ALA A 33 9.58 -10.86 -4.58
N HIS A 34 10.39 -9.96 -4.01
CA HIS A 34 11.78 -10.26 -3.65
C HIS A 34 11.86 -11.41 -2.63
N ASP A 35 11.06 -11.36 -1.56
CA ASP A 35 11.04 -12.38 -0.51
C ASP A 35 10.53 -13.74 -1.06
N ALA A 36 9.68 -13.73 -2.08
CA ALA A 36 9.24 -14.91 -2.83
C ALA A 36 10.30 -15.45 -3.83
N GLY A 37 11.45 -14.78 -3.95
CA GLY A 37 12.61 -15.27 -4.70
C GLY A 37 12.89 -14.58 -6.03
N CYS A 38 12.10 -13.57 -6.44
CA CYS A 38 12.43 -12.73 -7.60
C CYS A 38 13.80 -12.06 -7.38
N LYS A 39 14.68 -12.15 -8.37
CA LYS A 39 16.06 -11.61 -8.30
C LYS A 39 16.15 -10.20 -8.85
N ARG A 40 15.32 -9.89 -9.86
CA ARG A 40 15.25 -8.56 -10.47
C ARG A 40 13.84 -7.99 -10.34
N VAL A 41 13.63 -7.18 -9.32
CA VAL A 41 12.38 -6.45 -9.09
C VAL A 41 12.63 -4.96 -9.36
N LEU A 42 11.73 -4.35 -10.13
CA LEU A 42 11.75 -2.91 -10.42
C LEU A 42 10.45 -2.26 -9.98
N ILE A 43 10.55 -1.14 -9.27
CA ILE A 43 9.44 -0.21 -9.09
C ILE A 43 9.57 0.91 -10.13
N VAL A 44 8.49 1.26 -10.81
CA VAL A 44 8.42 2.44 -11.67
C VAL A 44 7.38 3.42 -11.13
N ASP A 45 7.72 4.70 -11.06
CA ASP A 45 6.79 5.76 -10.68
C ASP A 45 6.91 6.96 -11.61
N LYS A 46 5.78 7.59 -11.89
CA LYS A 46 5.71 8.82 -12.67
C LYS A 46 6.20 10.04 -11.89
N CYS A 47 6.16 9.99 -10.55
CA CYS A 47 6.54 11.12 -9.73
C CYS A 47 8.07 11.34 -9.74
N PRO A 48 8.53 12.56 -9.44
CA PRO A 48 9.94 12.77 -9.14
C PRO A 48 10.31 12.15 -7.77
N PRO A 49 11.60 11.87 -7.49
CA PRO A 49 12.03 11.16 -6.28
C PRO A 49 11.59 11.80 -4.96
N GLU A 50 11.48 13.13 -4.90
CA GLU A 50 11.04 13.89 -3.74
C GLU A 50 9.56 13.67 -3.37
N TRP A 51 8.75 13.13 -4.29
CA TRP A 51 7.30 12.91 -4.12
C TRP A 51 6.93 11.43 -3.93
N VAL A 52 7.94 10.58 -3.68
CA VAL A 52 7.76 9.15 -3.42
C VAL A 52 6.68 8.86 -2.38
N GLY A 53 5.92 7.79 -2.59
CA GLY A 53 4.94 7.28 -1.64
C GLY A 53 3.48 7.67 -1.93
N GLY A 54 3.24 8.65 -2.81
CA GLY A 54 1.90 9.07 -3.21
C GLY A 54 0.99 9.42 -2.02
N ASN A 55 -0.30 9.05 -2.07
CA ASN A 55 -1.22 9.25 -0.94
C ASN A 55 -0.77 8.56 0.36
N GLY A 56 0.05 7.51 0.26
CA GLY A 56 0.65 6.85 1.43
C GLY A 56 1.59 7.77 2.21
N TYR A 57 2.19 8.78 1.59
CA TYR A 57 2.99 9.79 2.30
C TYR A 57 2.12 10.71 3.18
N PHE A 58 0.88 10.97 2.76
CA PHE A 58 -0.02 11.93 3.39
C PHE A 58 -1.01 11.31 4.40
N THR A 59 -0.99 9.98 4.58
CA THR A 59 -1.87 9.35 5.57
C THR A 59 -1.52 9.79 6.99
N ALA A 60 -2.52 9.77 7.87
CA ALA A 60 -2.32 9.89 9.31
C ALA A 60 -1.56 8.68 9.91
N GLY A 61 -1.39 7.59 9.14
CA GLY A 61 -0.64 6.40 9.53
C GLY A 61 -1.46 5.35 10.28
N ALA A 62 -2.78 5.54 10.41
CA ALA A 62 -3.62 4.64 11.17
C ALA A 62 -3.84 3.30 10.44
N HIS A 63 -3.69 2.19 11.16
CA HIS A 63 -3.84 0.83 10.62
C HIS A 63 -4.83 0.04 11.48
N ARG A 64 -5.70 -0.73 10.81
CA ARG A 64 -6.58 -1.71 11.45
C ARG A 64 -5.99 -3.10 11.29
N THR A 65 -6.11 -3.92 12.32
CA THR A 65 -5.71 -5.31 12.30
C THR A 65 -6.52 -6.08 13.32
N VAL A 66 -6.80 -7.35 13.05
CA VAL A 66 -7.39 -8.25 14.05
C VAL A 66 -6.38 -8.43 15.19
N HIS A 67 -6.83 -8.31 16.44
CA HIS A 67 -5.98 -8.50 17.61
C HIS A 67 -6.76 -8.97 18.85
N GLY A 68 -6.06 -9.71 19.71
CA GLY A 68 -6.59 -10.23 20.98
C GLY A 68 -6.72 -9.19 22.11
N GLY A 69 -6.32 -7.94 21.88
CA GLY A 69 -6.35 -6.86 22.87
C GLY A 69 -4.95 -6.27 23.06
N LEU A 70 -4.72 -5.57 24.18
CA LEU A 70 -3.47 -4.85 24.43
C LEU A 70 -2.23 -5.74 24.32
N ASP A 71 -2.23 -6.90 24.99
CA ASP A 71 -1.06 -7.80 25.07
C ASP A 71 -0.59 -8.27 23.69
N ASP A 72 -1.52 -8.40 22.74
CA ASP A 72 -1.23 -8.79 21.36
C ASP A 72 -0.63 -7.61 20.55
N LEU A 73 -0.87 -6.37 20.95
CA LEU A 73 -0.32 -5.17 20.29
C LEU A 73 1.00 -4.69 20.90
N LEU A 74 1.25 -4.93 22.20
CA LEU A 74 2.46 -4.48 22.89
C LEU A 74 3.77 -4.86 22.17
N PRO A 75 3.95 -6.07 21.62
CA PRO A 75 5.18 -6.42 20.90
C PRO A 75 5.39 -5.63 19.59
N LEU A 76 4.32 -5.09 19.02
CA LEU A 76 4.36 -4.36 17.75
C LEU A 76 4.74 -2.89 17.94
N VAL A 77 4.39 -2.29 19.08
CA VAL A 77 4.48 -0.84 19.29
C VAL A 77 5.76 -0.41 20.00
N THR A 78 6.19 0.83 19.78
CA THR A 78 7.44 1.38 20.36
C THR A 78 7.22 2.40 21.47
N ASN A 79 5.99 2.87 21.69
CA ASN A 79 5.68 4.02 22.53
C ASN A 79 4.95 3.69 23.85
N VAL A 80 5.02 2.43 24.31
CA VAL A 80 4.38 2.00 25.57
C VAL A 80 5.46 1.49 26.53
N ALA A 81 5.60 2.19 27.65
CA ALA A 81 6.47 1.73 28.74
C ALA A 81 5.82 0.53 29.47
N PRO A 82 6.61 -0.41 30.03
CA PRO A 82 6.08 -1.62 30.67
C PRO A 82 5.10 -1.36 31.83
N ASP A 83 5.30 -0.30 32.60
CA ASP A 83 4.45 0.12 33.71
C ASP A 83 3.16 0.82 33.23
N ALA A 84 3.23 1.57 32.14
CA ALA A 84 2.08 2.25 31.56
C ALA A 84 1.00 1.30 31.03
N ALA A 85 1.37 0.07 30.61
CA ALA A 85 0.44 -0.93 30.08
C ALA A 85 -0.74 -1.24 31.02
N GLN A 86 -0.51 -1.23 32.34
CA GLN A 86 -1.55 -1.49 33.35
C GLN A 86 -2.66 -0.44 33.37
N SER A 87 -2.39 0.75 32.81
CA SER A 87 -3.32 1.87 32.75
C SER A 87 -4.05 1.99 31.40
N ILE A 88 -3.89 1.02 30.50
CA ILE A 88 -4.48 1.04 29.15
C ILE A 88 -5.60 0.02 29.06
N ASP A 89 -6.77 0.47 28.60
CA ASP A 89 -7.91 -0.38 28.26
C ASP A 89 -8.05 -0.46 26.75
N LEU A 90 -7.72 -1.63 26.21
CA LEU A 90 -7.77 -1.90 24.78
C LEU A 90 -8.39 -3.28 24.56
N ALA A 91 -9.68 -3.27 24.26
CA ALA A 91 -10.47 -4.48 24.02
C ALA A 91 -10.04 -5.17 22.70
N PRO A 92 -10.26 -6.48 22.57
CA PRO A 92 -10.03 -7.19 21.31
C PRO A 92 -10.78 -6.56 20.14
N TYR A 93 -10.15 -6.56 18.96
CA TYR A 93 -10.81 -6.24 17.69
C TYR A 93 -10.84 -7.50 16.83
N THR A 94 -11.99 -8.17 16.84
CA THR A 94 -12.14 -9.50 16.25
C THR A 94 -12.34 -9.43 14.74
N ALA A 95 -12.13 -10.57 14.05
CA ALA A 95 -12.42 -10.70 12.63
C ALA A 95 -13.89 -10.37 12.30
N ASP A 96 -14.83 -10.79 13.16
CA ASP A 96 -16.26 -10.47 13.02
C ASP A 96 -16.51 -8.97 13.15
N ALA A 97 -15.90 -8.31 14.13
CA ALA A 97 -16.03 -6.87 14.32
C ALA A 97 -15.47 -6.10 13.12
N PHE A 98 -14.30 -6.51 12.60
CA PHE A 98 -13.68 -5.87 11.45
C PHE A 98 -14.50 -6.07 10.16
N THR A 99 -14.96 -7.30 9.93
CA THR A 99 -15.87 -7.62 8.80
C THR A 99 -17.15 -6.80 8.89
N HIS A 100 -17.78 -6.75 10.06
CA HIS A 100 -19.00 -5.99 10.27
C HIS A 100 -18.80 -4.50 10.01
N ASP A 101 -17.70 -3.89 10.49
CA ASP A 101 -17.41 -2.49 10.22
C ASP A 101 -17.26 -2.18 8.73
N ILE A 102 -16.52 -3.02 7.98
CA ILE A 102 -16.35 -2.84 6.53
C ILE A 102 -17.71 -2.97 5.82
N MET A 103 -18.48 -4.00 6.13
CA MET A 103 -19.77 -4.25 5.48
C MET A 103 -20.79 -3.16 5.80
N ARG A 104 -20.87 -2.73 7.06
CA ARG A 104 -21.75 -1.66 7.51
C ARG A 104 -21.41 -0.33 6.83
N LEU A 105 -20.14 0.06 6.82
CA LEU A 105 -19.69 1.30 6.16
C LEU A 105 -19.87 1.25 4.64
N GLY A 106 -19.68 0.07 4.03
CA GLY A 106 -19.91 -0.16 2.61
C GLY A 106 -21.39 -0.30 2.22
N ALA A 107 -22.32 -0.27 3.19
CA ALA A 107 -23.74 -0.59 3.01
C ALA A 107 -23.95 -1.96 2.31
N GLY A 108 -23.13 -2.95 2.67
CA GLY A 108 -23.16 -4.32 2.14
C GLY A 108 -22.64 -4.47 0.71
N ARG A 109 -22.04 -3.43 0.11
CA ARG A 109 -21.59 -3.47 -1.31
C ARG A 109 -20.17 -3.99 -1.52
N SER A 110 -19.40 -4.17 -0.46
CA SER A 110 -18.03 -4.71 -0.54
C SER A 110 -18.05 -6.19 -0.95
N ASP A 111 -17.15 -6.61 -1.86
CA ASP A 111 -17.03 -8.04 -2.23
C ASP A 111 -16.59 -8.84 -0.98
N PRO A 112 -17.42 -9.80 -0.49
CA PRO A 112 -17.11 -10.54 0.71
C PRO A 112 -15.78 -11.30 0.65
N ARG A 113 -15.34 -11.73 -0.53
CA ARG A 113 -14.07 -12.48 -0.68
C ARG A 113 -12.87 -11.56 -0.46
N ILE A 114 -12.94 -10.31 -0.90
CA ILE A 114 -11.88 -9.32 -0.68
C ILE A 114 -11.89 -8.90 0.80
N VAL A 115 -13.07 -8.71 1.40
CA VAL A 115 -13.18 -8.42 2.83
C VAL A 115 -12.55 -9.53 3.66
N GLN A 116 -12.87 -10.79 3.37
CA GLN A 116 -12.31 -11.94 4.05
C GLN A 116 -10.78 -11.98 3.94
N ALA A 117 -10.23 -11.81 2.73
CA ALA A 117 -8.78 -11.81 2.51
C ALA A 117 -8.07 -10.69 3.29
N VAL A 118 -8.66 -9.48 3.35
CA VAL A 118 -8.12 -8.37 4.13
C VAL A 118 -8.17 -8.67 5.63
N VAL A 119 -9.30 -9.16 6.15
CA VAL A 119 -9.51 -9.39 7.58
C VAL A 119 -8.62 -10.53 8.08
N ASP A 120 -8.63 -11.68 7.41
CA ASP A 120 -7.86 -12.86 7.80
C ASP A 120 -6.36 -12.61 7.74
N GLY A 121 -5.89 -11.91 6.70
CA GLY A 121 -4.47 -11.59 6.52
C GLY A 121 -4.00 -10.38 7.34
N SER A 122 -4.89 -9.63 7.99
CA SER A 122 -4.55 -8.32 8.56
C SER A 122 -3.50 -8.39 9.67
N ARG A 123 -3.51 -9.43 10.50
CA ARG A 123 -2.55 -9.59 11.61
C ARG A 123 -1.17 -9.94 11.10
N ASP A 124 -1.09 -10.92 10.21
CA ASP A 124 0.16 -11.36 9.59
C ASP A 124 0.78 -10.24 8.76
N ALA A 125 -0.04 -9.48 8.02
CA ALA A 125 0.44 -8.32 7.26
C ALA A 125 1.06 -7.24 8.15
N VAL A 126 0.45 -6.94 9.31
CA VAL A 126 1.00 -5.97 10.27
C VAL A 126 2.27 -6.50 10.92
N GLY A 127 2.32 -7.79 11.28
CA GLY A 127 3.52 -8.44 11.78
C GLY A 127 4.67 -8.36 10.77
N TRP A 128 4.39 -8.68 9.51
CA TRP A 128 5.36 -8.57 8.42
C TRP A 128 5.84 -7.12 8.22
N LEU A 129 4.95 -6.12 8.23
CA LEU A 129 5.34 -4.70 8.18
C LEU A 129 6.27 -4.32 9.34
N ARG A 130 6.00 -4.82 10.55
CA ARG A 130 6.81 -4.56 11.74
C ARG A 130 8.18 -5.25 11.69
N GLU A 131 8.25 -6.47 11.18
CA GLU A 131 9.46 -7.29 11.19
C GLU A 131 10.34 -7.08 9.96
N ARG A 132 9.74 -7.16 8.76
CA ARG A 132 10.42 -7.09 7.46
C ARG A 132 10.66 -5.67 6.99
N VAL A 133 9.67 -4.80 7.18
CA VAL A 133 9.72 -3.39 6.73
C VAL A 133 10.19 -2.45 7.85
N ARG A 134 10.16 -2.90 9.11
CA ARG A 134 10.51 -2.11 10.30
C ARG A 134 9.64 -0.87 10.47
N VAL A 135 8.34 -0.97 10.11
CA VAL A 135 7.38 0.10 10.35
C VAL A 135 7.30 0.40 11.87
N PRO A 136 7.51 1.67 12.30
CA PRO A 136 7.47 2.05 13.71
C PRO A 136 6.02 2.23 14.16
N PHE A 137 5.35 1.11 14.43
CA PHE A 137 3.98 1.16 14.96
C PHE A 137 3.96 1.76 16.37
N ILE A 138 2.90 2.50 16.65
CA ILE A 138 2.62 3.15 17.94
C ILE A 138 1.15 3.00 18.29
N LEU A 139 0.82 3.08 19.58
CA LEU A 139 -0.56 3.31 20.01
C LEU A 139 -0.92 4.80 19.83
N PRO A 140 -2.02 5.15 19.13
CA PRO A 140 -2.39 6.53 18.84
C PRO A 140 -3.13 7.22 20.01
N PHE A 141 -2.46 7.38 21.17
CA PHE A 141 -3.05 7.98 22.38
C PHE A 141 -3.74 9.34 22.13
N HIS A 142 -3.16 10.19 21.27
CA HIS A 142 -3.69 11.55 21.03
C HIS A 142 -4.88 11.63 20.07
N ARG A 143 -5.25 10.52 19.42
CA ARG A 143 -6.31 10.50 18.39
C ARG A 143 -7.39 9.46 18.64
N GLN A 144 -7.04 8.36 19.30
CA GLN A 144 -7.93 7.21 19.44
C GLN A 144 -8.06 6.69 20.89
N ALA A 145 -7.60 7.47 21.88
CA ALA A 145 -7.81 7.18 23.29
C ALA A 145 -8.34 8.39 24.05
N TYR A 146 -9.11 8.13 25.11
CA TYR A 146 -9.55 9.12 26.08
C TYR A 146 -9.13 8.67 27.49
N LEU A 147 -8.85 9.63 28.37
CA LEU A 147 -8.63 9.36 29.78
C LEU A 147 -10.00 9.23 30.48
N VAL A 148 -10.31 8.03 30.96
CA VAL A 148 -11.53 7.73 31.72
C VAL A 148 -11.11 7.08 33.04
N ASP A 149 -11.48 7.69 34.16
CA ASP A 149 -11.13 7.20 35.51
C ASP A 149 -9.64 6.87 35.70
N GLY A 150 -8.76 7.70 35.10
CA GLY A 150 -7.31 7.53 35.17
C GLY A 150 -6.73 6.48 34.21
N ARG A 151 -7.54 5.90 33.33
CA ARG A 151 -7.14 4.88 32.35
C ARG A 151 -7.28 5.39 30.92
N GLN A 152 -6.35 5.00 30.05
CA GLN A 152 -6.39 5.30 28.62
C GLN A 152 -7.28 4.29 27.89
N VAL A 153 -8.49 4.70 27.50
CA VAL A 153 -9.47 3.83 26.87
C VAL A 153 -9.48 4.02 25.36
N PHE A 154 -9.15 2.97 24.61
CA PHE A 154 -9.14 2.96 23.15
C PHE A 154 -10.52 2.60 22.58
N TRP A 155 -10.87 3.16 21.43
CA TRP A 155 -12.18 2.93 20.80
C TRP A 155 -12.12 2.80 19.27
N GLY A 156 -13.16 2.18 18.71
CA GLY A 156 -13.40 2.16 17.26
C GLY A 156 -12.47 1.26 16.45
N GLY A 157 -11.73 0.34 17.07
CA GLY A 157 -10.90 -0.69 16.40
C GLY A 157 -9.69 -0.15 15.63
N LEU A 158 -9.31 1.11 15.86
CA LEU A 158 -8.18 1.78 15.20
C LEU A 158 -6.99 1.89 16.18
N SER A 159 -6.46 0.74 16.57
CA SER A 159 -5.54 0.62 17.71
C SER A 159 -4.07 0.87 17.35
N LEU A 160 -3.72 0.94 16.07
CA LEU A 160 -2.35 1.15 15.61
C LEU A 160 -2.25 2.40 14.74
N SER A 161 -1.14 3.12 14.90
CA SER A 161 -0.69 4.16 13.99
C SER A 161 0.80 4.00 13.71
N VAL A 162 1.33 4.74 12.75
CA VAL A 162 2.76 4.82 12.48
C VAL A 162 3.30 6.12 13.07
N GLU A 163 4.47 6.07 13.71
CA GLU A 163 5.21 7.26 14.11
C GLU A 163 5.46 8.17 12.90
N ASP A 164 5.24 9.48 13.04
CA ASP A 164 5.24 10.45 11.93
C ASP A 164 4.26 10.14 10.77
N GLY A 165 3.27 9.29 11.01
CA GLY A 165 2.21 8.97 10.05
C GLY A 165 2.73 8.42 8.73
N GLY A 166 2.20 8.94 7.63
CA GLY A 166 2.61 8.52 6.28
C GLY A 166 4.09 8.76 5.98
N LYS A 167 4.72 9.78 6.57
CA LYS A 167 6.14 10.05 6.38
C LYS A 167 7.01 8.94 6.95
N GLY A 168 6.72 8.52 8.19
CA GLY A 168 7.41 7.40 8.81
C GLY A 168 7.17 6.08 8.08
N LEU A 169 5.94 5.87 7.57
CA LEU A 169 5.61 4.69 6.77
C LEU A 169 6.42 4.62 5.47
N ILE A 170 6.49 5.72 4.71
CA ILE A 170 7.25 5.76 3.45
C ILE A 170 8.76 5.70 3.71
N ALA A 171 9.25 6.32 4.79
CA ALA A 171 10.66 6.21 5.17
C ALA A 171 11.07 4.76 5.48
N ALA A 172 10.25 4.02 6.25
CA ALA A 172 10.49 2.60 6.55
C ALA A 172 10.52 1.75 5.27
N HIS A 173 9.56 1.96 4.36
CA HIS A 173 9.53 1.28 3.06
C HIS A 173 10.76 1.57 2.22
N ARG A 174 11.19 2.83 2.11
CA ARG A 174 12.39 3.21 1.36
C ARG A 174 13.63 2.51 1.89
N ALA A 175 13.82 2.52 3.22
CA ALA A 175 14.96 1.85 3.85
C ALA A 175 14.92 0.33 3.61
N ALA A 176 13.74 -0.29 3.68
CA ALA A 176 13.58 -1.73 3.44
C ALA A 176 13.83 -2.12 1.98
N LEU A 177 13.41 -1.30 1.02
CA LEU A 177 13.65 -1.48 -0.42
C LEU A 177 15.14 -1.33 -0.75
N GLU A 178 15.79 -0.29 -0.21
CA GLU A 178 17.22 -0.03 -0.38
C GLU A 178 18.06 -1.17 0.19
N ALA A 179 17.75 -1.63 1.41
CA ALA A 179 18.42 -2.77 2.04
C ALA A 179 18.25 -4.09 1.26
N ALA A 180 17.14 -4.23 0.53
CA ALA A 180 16.89 -5.37 -0.35
C ALA A 180 17.51 -5.21 -1.75
N GLY A 181 18.12 -4.07 -2.06
CA GLY A 181 18.68 -3.78 -3.39
C GLY A 181 17.63 -3.66 -4.50
N ILE A 182 16.38 -3.32 -4.16
CA ILE A 182 15.30 -3.20 -5.15
C ILE A 182 15.39 -1.83 -5.83
N GLU A 183 15.46 -1.86 -7.17
CA GLU A 183 15.55 -0.65 -7.98
C GLU A 183 14.21 0.11 -8.01
N THR A 184 14.27 1.44 -8.00
CA THR A 184 13.12 2.31 -8.25
C THR A 184 13.47 3.34 -9.31
N TRP A 185 12.70 3.38 -10.40
CA TRP A 185 12.80 4.42 -11.42
C TRP A 185 11.71 5.46 -11.20
N PHE A 186 12.14 6.67 -10.88
CA PHE A 186 11.29 7.86 -10.84
C PHE A 186 11.24 8.52 -12.21
N GLU A 187 10.29 9.44 -12.38
CA GLU A 187 10.04 10.12 -13.66
C GLU A 187 9.86 9.13 -14.83
N ALA A 188 9.29 7.96 -14.53
CA ALA A 188 9.12 6.82 -15.43
C ALA A 188 7.65 6.37 -15.48
N PRO A 189 6.72 7.22 -15.97
CA PRO A 189 5.32 6.82 -16.11
C PRO A 189 5.18 5.58 -17.00
N ALA A 190 4.53 4.54 -16.47
CA ALA A 190 4.05 3.41 -17.26
C ALA A 190 2.90 3.87 -18.17
N THR A 191 3.02 3.60 -19.48
CA THR A 191 2.09 4.08 -20.50
C THR A 191 1.31 2.96 -21.17
N GLU A 192 1.84 1.74 -21.20
CA GLU A 192 1.24 0.61 -21.92
C GLU A 192 1.60 -0.73 -21.27
N LEU A 193 0.64 -1.66 -21.18
CA LEU A 193 0.92 -3.06 -20.86
C LEU A 193 1.22 -3.82 -22.14
N VAL A 194 2.32 -4.58 -22.15
CA VAL A 194 2.68 -5.44 -23.27
C VAL A 194 2.06 -6.81 -23.04
N VAL A 195 1.26 -7.27 -24.01
CA VAL A 195 0.57 -8.56 -23.98
C VAL A 195 1.16 -9.46 -25.06
N ASP A 196 1.47 -10.71 -24.70
CA ASP A 196 1.92 -11.70 -25.65
C ASP A 196 0.81 -12.06 -26.65
N GLY A 197 1.14 -12.05 -27.95
CA GLY A 197 0.16 -12.21 -29.02
C GLY A 197 -0.50 -13.59 -29.05
N GLU A 198 0.20 -14.63 -28.62
CA GLU A 198 -0.23 -16.04 -28.71
C GLU A 198 -0.91 -16.48 -27.41
N SER A 199 -0.20 -16.40 -26.29
CA SER A 199 -0.68 -16.83 -24.97
C SER A 199 -1.67 -15.86 -24.32
N LYS A 200 -1.76 -14.62 -24.82
CA LYS A 200 -2.55 -13.52 -24.22
C LYS A 200 -2.14 -13.16 -22.79
N SER A 201 -0.99 -13.62 -22.31
CA SER A 201 -0.46 -13.26 -20.99
C SER A 201 0.21 -11.89 -21.01
N ILE A 202 0.38 -11.29 -19.84
CA ILE A 202 1.28 -10.13 -19.69
C ILE A 202 2.71 -10.58 -20.03
N ALA A 203 3.40 -9.77 -20.84
CA ALA A 203 4.80 -9.95 -21.22
C ALA A 203 5.69 -8.80 -20.72
N GLY A 204 5.10 -7.72 -20.22
CA GLY A 204 5.82 -6.56 -19.73
C GLY A 204 5.02 -5.27 -19.75
N LEU A 205 5.72 -4.14 -19.77
CA LEU A 205 5.14 -2.81 -19.98
C LEU A 205 6.11 -1.86 -20.69
N VAL A 206 5.57 -0.76 -21.21
CA VAL A 206 6.33 0.38 -21.70
C VAL A 206 6.27 1.50 -20.66
N VAL A 207 7.42 2.11 -20.38
CA VAL A 207 7.53 3.36 -19.60
C VAL A 207 8.08 4.47 -20.49
N SER A 208 7.71 5.71 -20.22
CA SER A 208 8.40 6.86 -20.82
C SER A 208 9.51 7.33 -19.89
N ARG A 209 10.76 7.36 -20.36
CA ARG A 209 11.90 7.91 -19.61
C ARG A 209 12.62 8.95 -20.45
N HIS A 210 12.82 10.13 -19.86
CA HIS A 210 13.46 11.26 -20.55
C HIS A 210 12.82 11.59 -21.90
N GLY A 211 11.50 11.40 -22.02
CA GLY A 211 10.73 11.63 -23.25
C GLY A 211 10.70 10.44 -24.23
N GLU A 212 11.49 9.39 -24.00
CA GLU A 212 11.60 8.25 -24.90
C GLU A 212 10.86 7.01 -24.34
N PRO A 213 10.23 6.20 -25.19
CA PRO A 213 9.64 4.94 -24.78
C PRO A 213 10.74 3.90 -24.47
N VAL A 214 10.63 3.22 -23.34
CA VAL A 214 11.51 2.13 -22.91
C VAL A 214 10.67 0.90 -22.63
N SER A 215 11.03 -0.22 -23.26
CA SER A 215 10.32 -1.49 -23.14
C SER A 215 10.91 -2.37 -22.04
N LEU A 216 10.07 -2.79 -21.10
CA LEU A 216 10.42 -3.65 -19.96
C LEU A 216 9.75 -5.01 -20.13
N ARG A 217 10.54 -6.08 -20.30
CA ARG A 217 10.02 -7.45 -20.27
C ARG A 217 9.91 -7.94 -18.83
N ALA A 218 8.72 -8.40 -18.45
CA ALA A 218 8.49 -9.04 -17.16
C ALA A 218 7.32 -10.01 -17.22
N PRO A 219 7.45 -11.23 -16.69
CA PRO A 219 6.35 -12.19 -16.64
C PRO A 219 5.25 -11.78 -15.65
N ALA A 220 5.54 -10.87 -14.71
CA ALA A 220 4.59 -10.34 -13.75
C ALA A 220 4.66 -8.80 -13.69
N VAL A 221 3.49 -8.16 -13.75
CA VAL A 221 3.32 -6.72 -13.54
C VAL A 221 2.27 -6.50 -12.45
N VAL A 222 2.62 -5.73 -11.42
CA VAL A 222 1.71 -5.36 -10.33
C VAL A 222 1.34 -3.89 -10.44
N LEU A 223 0.05 -3.59 -10.64
CA LEU A 223 -0.45 -2.21 -10.68
C LEU A 223 -0.80 -1.74 -9.26
N ALA A 224 0.03 -0.86 -8.70
CA ALA A 224 -0.14 -0.23 -7.39
C ALA A 224 -0.28 1.30 -7.52
N CYS A 225 -1.00 1.74 -8.56
CA CYS A 225 -1.03 3.12 -9.04
C CYS A 225 -1.90 4.10 -8.21
N GLY A 226 -2.52 3.64 -7.14
CA GLY A 226 -3.46 4.42 -6.33
C GLY A 226 -4.79 4.70 -7.04
N GLY A 227 -5.55 5.65 -6.50
CA GLY A 227 -6.87 6.04 -7.00
C GLY A 227 -6.85 7.18 -8.03
N PHE A 228 -8.03 7.56 -8.51
CA PHE A 228 -8.21 8.65 -9.49
C PHE A 228 -8.56 10.00 -8.86
N GLU A 229 -8.41 10.15 -7.55
CA GLU A 229 -8.88 11.31 -6.79
C GLU A 229 -8.26 12.64 -7.25
N ALA A 230 -7.06 12.63 -7.85
CA ALA A 230 -6.44 13.83 -8.43
C ALA A 230 -6.95 14.16 -9.85
N ASN A 231 -7.64 13.23 -10.52
CA ASN A 231 -8.14 13.43 -11.88
C ASN A 231 -9.53 14.06 -11.85
N ARG A 232 -9.57 15.37 -12.11
CA ARG A 232 -10.78 16.20 -12.14
C ARG A 232 -11.88 15.64 -13.05
N ALA A 233 -11.52 15.18 -14.26
CA ALA A 233 -12.48 14.62 -15.22
C ALA A 233 -13.10 13.30 -14.72
N LEU A 234 -12.28 12.38 -14.20
CA LEU A 234 -12.79 11.11 -13.66
C LEU A 234 -13.64 11.33 -12.41
N ARG A 235 -13.26 12.26 -11.53
CA ARG A 235 -14.11 12.64 -10.39
C ARG A 235 -15.48 13.15 -10.84
N ALA A 236 -15.53 14.07 -11.81
CA ALA A 236 -16.78 14.60 -12.34
C ALA A 236 -17.65 13.48 -12.93
N GLN A 237 -17.04 12.57 -13.68
CA GLN A 237 -17.71 11.43 -14.32
C GLN A 237 -18.31 10.43 -13.31
N TYR A 238 -17.55 10.05 -12.28
CA TYR A 238 -17.93 8.94 -11.40
C TYR A 238 -18.52 9.34 -10.05
N LEU A 239 -18.19 10.53 -9.54
CA LEU A 239 -18.67 11.03 -8.24
C LEU A 239 -19.72 12.12 -8.39
N GLY A 240 -19.84 12.70 -9.59
CA GLY A 240 -20.80 13.75 -9.94
C GLY A 240 -20.13 15.11 -10.20
N PRO A 241 -20.83 16.03 -10.89
CA PRO A 241 -20.26 17.29 -11.38
C PRO A 241 -19.74 18.20 -10.27
N GLU A 242 -20.26 18.09 -9.05
CA GLU A 242 -19.80 18.85 -7.89
C GLU A 242 -18.33 18.54 -7.50
N TRP A 243 -17.89 17.30 -7.74
CA TRP A 243 -16.53 16.86 -7.44
C TRP A 243 -15.48 17.39 -8.42
N ASP A 244 -15.93 17.98 -9.51
CA ASP A 244 -15.10 18.76 -10.43
C ASP A 244 -14.46 19.97 -9.72
N ARG A 245 -15.17 20.55 -8.75
CA ARG A 245 -14.78 21.77 -8.02
C ARG A 245 -14.05 21.50 -6.71
N ALA A 246 -13.98 20.23 -6.30
CA ALA A 246 -13.30 19.84 -5.06
C ALA A 246 -11.79 20.13 -5.18
N LYS A 247 -11.28 20.93 -4.23
CA LYS A 247 -9.83 21.12 -4.07
C LYS A 247 -9.27 19.88 -3.38
N VAL A 248 -8.35 19.20 -4.06
CA VAL A 248 -7.56 18.10 -3.49
C VAL A 248 -6.17 18.60 -3.15
N ARG A 249 -5.50 17.89 -2.25
CA ARG A 249 -4.18 18.23 -1.72
C ARG A 249 -3.09 18.01 -2.76
#